data_AF-A0A5S5AYZ4-F1
#
_entry.id   AF-A0A5S5AYZ4-F1
#
_cell.length_a   1.000
_cell.length_b   1.000
_cell.length_c   1.000
_cell.angle_alpha   90.00
_cell.angle_beta   90.00
_cell.angle_gamma   90.00
#
_symmetry.space_group_name_H-M   'P 1'
#
loop_
_entity.id
_entity.type
_entity.pdbx_description
1 polymer ?
#
loop_
_entity_poly.entity_id
_entity_poly.type
_entity_poly.pdbx_seq_one_letter_code
_entity_poly.pdbx_strand_id
1 'polypeptide(L)' 'MFFNNALGSASETRHWLVVALDNGYISSEDYTMLEQKTVEIIRMLIGCIKKLQEQADGEEVA' A
#
# COMPACT_ATOMS: atom_id res chain seq x y z
N MET A 1 -9.18 -9.52 -6.44
CA MET A 1 -8.00 -9.52 -7.35
C MET A 1 -7.36 -8.14 -7.47
N PHE A 2 -8.08 -7.09 -7.90
CA PHE A 2 -7.51 -5.74 -8.10
C PHE A 2 -6.84 -5.12 -6.86
N PHE A 3 -7.46 -5.22 -5.68
CA PHE A 3 -6.88 -4.64 -4.45
C PHE A 3 -5.61 -5.36 -3.98
N ASN A 4 -5.52 -6.68 -4.17
CA ASN A 4 -4.30 -7.42 -3.83
C ASN A 4 -3.14 -7.07 -4.78
N ASN A 5 -3.43 -6.87 -6.08
CA ASN A 5 -2.44 -6.38 -7.03
C ASN A 5 -1.95 -4.99 -6.65
N ALA A 6 -2.87 -4.07 -6.32
CA ALA A 6 -2.52 -2.73 -5.87
C ALA A 6 -1.69 -2.74 -4.57
N LEU A 7 -2.01 -3.64 -3.62
CA LEU A 7 -1.25 -3.82 -2.39
C LEU A 7 0.18 -4.34 -2.67
N GLY A 8 0.32 -5.28 -3.60
CA GLY A 8 1.61 -5.76 -4.09
C GLY A 8 2.43 -4.63 -4.71
N SER A 9 1.87 -3.89 -5.66
CA SER A 9 2.55 -2.77 -6.31
C SER A 9 2.94 -1.67 -5.32
N ALA A 10 2.09 -1.34 -4.33
CA ALA A 10 2.44 -0.37 -3.31
C ALA A 10 3.62 -0.85 -2.42
N SER A 11 3.68 -2.15 -2.14
CA SER A 11 4.79 -2.76 -1.39
C SER A 11 6.10 -2.70 -2.19
N GLU A 12 6.04 -2.95 -3.50
CA GLU A 12 7.19 -2.81 -4.40
C GLU A 12 7.64 -1.35 -4.53
N THR A 13 6.72 -0.40 -4.65
CA THR A 13 7.04 1.04 -4.65
C THR A 13 7.84 1.41 -3.41
N ARG A 14 7.43 0.91 -2.23
CA ARG A 14 8.14 1.13 -0.96
C ARG A 14 9.58 0.63 -1.02
N HIS A 15 9.80 -0.55 -1.58
CA HIS A 15 11.14 -1.09 -1.79
C HIS A 15 11.97 -0.19 -2.72
N TRP A 16 11.39 0.28 -3.83
CA TRP A 16 12.08 1.17 -4.76
C TRP A 16 12.39 2.56 -4.19
N LEU A 17 11.59 3.07 -3.24
CA LEU A 17 11.92 4.29 -2.52
C LEU A 17 13.20 4.15 -1.69
N VAL A 18 13.40 3.01 -1.04
CA VAL A 18 14.64 2.72 -0.30
C VAL A 18 15.83 2.68 -1.25
N VAL A 19 15.70 1.93 -2.35
CA VAL A 19 16.77 1.84 -3.36
C VAL A 19 17.09 3.22 -3.96
N ALA A 20 16.08 4.06 -4.21
CA ALA A 20 16.27 5.40 -4.74
C ALA A 20 17.00 6.31 -3.75
N LEU A 21 16.68 6.23 -2.46
CA LEU A 21 17.39 6.97 -1.41
C LEU A 21 18.84 6.50 -1.29
N ASP A 22 19.08 5.19 -1.23
CA ASP A 22 20.41 4.60 -1.06
C ASP A 22 21.36 4.95 -2.21
N ASN A 23 20.82 5.12 -3.42
CA ASN A 23 21.58 5.53 -4.60
C ASN A 23 21.64 7.06 -4.81
N GLY A 24 21.06 7.85 -3.90
CA GLY A 24 21.06 9.31 -3.96
C GLY A 24 20.21 9.92 -5.09
N TYR A 25 19.22 9.17 -5.62
CA TYR A 25 18.29 9.68 -6.63
C TYR A 25 17.21 10.60 -6.04
N ILE A 26 16.90 10.43 -4.75
CA ILE A 26 15.98 11.27 -3.99
C ILE A 26 16.62 11.71 -2.67
N SER A 27 16.19 12.85 -2.15
CA SER A 27 16.62 13.32 -0.84
C SER A 27 15.98 12.50 0.29
N SER A 28 16.53 12.57 1.50
CA SER A 28 15.88 11.98 2.68
C SER A 28 14.53 12.61 3.00
N GLU A 29 14.33 13.88 2.64
CA GLU A 29 13.04 14.58 2.79
C GLU A 29 12.00 14.03 1.82
N ASP A 30 12.37 13.90 0.53
CA ASP A 30 11.51 13.27 -0.48
C ASP A 30 11.16 11.83 -0.11
N TYR A 31 12.15 11.04 0.32
CA TYR A 31 11.93 9.68 0.80
C TYR A 31 10.91 9.66 1.94
N THR A 32 11.10 10.49 2.97
CA THR A 32 10.21 10.52 4.15
C THR A 32 8.78 10.85 3.74
N MET A 33 8.59 11.85 2.88
CA MET A 33 7.26 12.23 2.37
C MET A 33 6.62 11.10 1.55
N LEU A 34 7.36 10.50 0.62
CA LEU A 34 6.85 9.47 -0.28
C LEU A 34 6.54 8.17 0.47
N GLU A 35 7.38 7.80 1.43
CA GLU A 35 7.22 6.65 2.30
C GLU A 35 5.95 6.79 3.15
N GLN A 36 5.74 7.94 3.78
CA GLN A 36 4.52 8.21 4.57
C GLN A 36 3.26 8.05 3.72
N LYS A 37 3.24 8.62 2.51
CA LYS A 37 2.11 8.49 1.57
C LYS A 37 1.89 7.03 1.14
N THR A 38 2.96 6.31 0.85
CA THR A 38 2.90 4.90 0.43
C THR A 38 2.33 4.02 1.55
N VAL A 39 2.77 4.24 2.80
CA VAL A 39 2.25 3.55 3.99
C VAL A 39 0.77 3.83 4.20
N GLU A 40 0.33 5.08 4.02
CA GLU A 40 -1.08 5.45 4.12
C GLU A 40 -1.93 4.72 3.09
N ILE A 41 -1.49 4.67 1.83
CA ILE A 41 -2.16 3.93 0.76
C ILE A 41 -2.25 2.44 1.08
N ILE A 42 -1.17 1.81 1.56
CA ILE A 42 -1.16 0.40 1.97
C ILE A 42 -2.21 0.15 3.06
N ARG A 43 -2.29 1.02 4.08
CA ARG A 43 -3.29 0.91 5.15
C ARG A 43 -4.71 1.02 4.62
N MET A 44 -4.97 1.95 3.70
CA MET A 44 -6.27 2.11 3.05
C MET A 44 -6.64 0.85 2.24
N LEU A 45 -5.71 0.29 1.47
CA LEU A 45 -5.93 -0.93 0.69
C LEU A 45 -6.27 -2.12 1.59
N ILE A 46 -5.53 -2.32 2.69
CA ILE A 46 -5.82 -3.36 3.67
C ILE A 46 -7.21 -3.16 4.28
N GLY A 47 -7.56 -1.91 4.65
CA GLY A 47 -8.87 -1.58 5.17
C GLY A 47 -10.00 -1.89 4.19
N CYS A 48 -9.84 -1.56 2.91
CA CYS A 48 -10.81 -1.87 1.87
C CYS A 48 -10.95 -3.38 1.65
N ILE A 49 -9.84 -4.12 1.58
CA ILE A 49 -9.86 -5.59 1.44
C ILE A 49 -10.65 -6.23 2.57
N LYS A 50 -10.38 -5.84 3.82
CA LYS A 50 -11.09 -6.36 5.00
C LYS A 50 -12.59 -6.09 4.95
N LYS A 51 -12.98 -4.85 4.65
CA LYS A 51 -14.41 -4.48 4.54
C LYS A 51 -15.13 -5.28 3.46
N LEU A 52 -14.48 -5.52 2.32
CA LEU A 52 -15.06 -6.32 1.23
C LEU A 52 -15.19 -7.79 1.62
N GLN A 53 -14.23 -8.34 2.36
CA GLN A 53 -14.32 -9.70 2.90
C GLN A 53 -15.47 -9.82 3.90
N GLU A 54 -15.58 -8.88 4.84
CA GLU A 54 -16.68 -8.83 5.81
C GLU A 54 -18.06 -8.74 5.13
N GLN A 55 -18.17 -7.97 4.04
CA GLN A 55 -19.41 -7.87 3.25
C GLN A 55 -19.74 -9.18 2.53
N ALA A 56 -18.75 -9.82 1.90
CA ALA A 56 -18.94 -11.10 1.22
C ALA A 56 -19.35 -12.21 2.19
N ASP A 57 -18.72 -12.27 3.36
CA ASP A 57 -19.02 -13.26 4.40
C ASP A 57 -20.37 -12.96 5.10
N GLY A 58 -20.76 -11.69 5.19
CA GLY A 58 -22.02 -11.24 5.80
C GLY A 58 -23.26 -11.44 4.92
N GLU A 59 -23.10 -11.55 3.60
CA GLU A 59 -24.19 -11.84 2.65
C GLU A 59 -24.61 -13.32 2.65
N GLU A 60 -23.83 -14.25 3.23
CA GLU A 60 -24.18 -15.68 3.29
C GLU A 60 -25.24 -16.02 4.36
N VAL A 61 -25.66 -15.07 5.21
CA VAL A 61 -26.54 -15.33 6.36
C VAL A 61 -27.91 -14.61 6.28
N ALA A 62 -28.29 -14.10 5.11
CA ALA A 62 -29.57 -13.41 4.87
C ALA A 62 -30.50 -14.15 3.90
#